data_AF-K2MSF1-F1
#
_entry.id   AF-K2MSF1-F1
#
_cell.length_a   1.000
_cell.length_b   1.000
_cell.length_c   1.000
_cell.angle_alpha   90.00
_cell.angle_beta   90.00
_cell.angle_gamma   90.00
#
_symmetry.space_group_name_H-M   'P 1'
#
loop_
_entity.id
_entity.type
_entity.pdbx_description
1 polymer ?
#
loop_
_entity_poly.entity_id
_entity_poly.type
_entity_poly.pdbx_seq_one_letter_code
_entity_poly.pdbx_strand_id
1 'polypeptide(L)'
;MWRLGMISMRSDVRGKAITFVVDSDETLARAREHYDCSTAPGMELEDEGGEWTARSHWERRNAKDELMSPRVGAGFYTALTLALFSDMGFYRANFSMAEPMGWGYKAGCSLLQEKCMQNGITAHPEMFCSDILKTPTCTSDHRALGYCSIAFHDEGLSPEYQYFVEENVGGHQDTFVDLCPIIIPSTIGGCTDGNSLLMPGSRVGPQSLCLKGKSLEMEIHGRIGDICAEVSCQAGIVHVRYLDNDAWHLCPEGTSLTPKLPFIGGQILCPRAVDVCPQLPETSPGEDAHEGNPDEFDIPDKREKKEMDNTSAPVEKKHDDHRKRETSLFEKMCRLLGINCPKINWGKIWSFFSSRGKK
;
A
#
# COMPACT_ATOMS: atom_id res chain seq x y z
N MET A 1 21.05 -30.65 0.03
CA MET A 1 20.39 -29.43 -0.46
C MET A 1 21.51 -28.47 -0.86
N TRP A 2 21.58 -28.08 -2.14
CA TRP A 2 22.65 -27.20 -2.63
C TRP A 2 22.18 -25.77 -2.39
N ARG A 3 23.04 -24.92 -1.81
CA ARG A 3 22.72 -23.50 -1.59
C ARG A 3 23.04 -22.73 -2.87
N LEU A 4 22.09 -21.94 -3.37
CA LEU A 4 22.27 -21.12 -4.57
C LEU A 4 23.20 -19.91 -4.35
N GLY A 5 23.44 -19.52 -3.09
CA GLY A 5 24.38 -18.44 -2.76
C GLY A 5 23.88 -17.04 -3.13
N MET A 6 22.57 -16.84 -3.27
CA MET A 6 21.95 -15.58 -3.75
C MET A 6 21.71 -14.54 -2.65
N ILE A 7 21.98 -14.87 -1.39
CA ILE A 7 21.66 -14.02 -0.24
C ILE A 7 22.94 -13.65 0.48
N SER A 8 23.14 -12.36 0.70
CA SER A 8 24.20 -11.83 1.53
C SER A 8 23.67 -11.13 2.77
N MET A 9 24.58 -10.97 3.73
CA MET A 9 24.33 -10.23 4.96
C MET A 9 24.95 -8.84 4.82
N ARG A 10 24.17 -7.81 5.16
CA ARG A 10 24.62 -6.42 5.28
C ARG A 10 24.45 -5.97 6.73
N SER A 11 25.39 -5.17 7.21
CA SER A 11 25.36 -4.59 8.55
C SER A 11 25.09 -3.09 8.46
N ASP A 12 24.48 -2.53 9.50
CA ASP A 12 24.24 -1.09 9.65
C ASP A 12 23.38 -0.48 8.51
N VAL A 13 22.42 -1.26 8.02
CA VAL A 13 21.43 -0.77 7.06
C VAL A 13 20.40 0.04 7.85
N ARG A 14 20.42 1.36 7.70
CA ARG A 14 19.53 2.29 8.41
C ARG A 14 19.57 2.14 9.95
N GLY A 15 20.72 1.76 10.49
CA GLY A 15 20.92 1.52 11.93
C GLY A 15 20.58 0.11 12.40
N LYS A 16 20.07 -0.77 11.53
CA LYS A 16 19.85 -2.18 11.85
C LYS A 16 21.17 -2.95 11.88
N ALA A 17 21.35 -3.82 12.87
CA ALA A 17 22.59 -4.60 13.01
C ALA A 17 22.85 -5.55 11.83
N ILE A 18 21.80 -6.21 11.33
CA ILE A 18 21.87 -7.18 10.25
C ILE A 18 20.63 -7.04 9.36
N THR A 19 20.84 -7.00 8.06
CA THR A 19 19.81 -7.09 7.02
C THR A 19 20.22 -8.14 5.99
N PHE A 20 19.27 -8.96 5.56
CA PHE A 20 19.49 -9.95 4.51
C PHE A 20 19.07 -9.37 3.17
N VAL A 21 19.92 -9.56 2.15
CA VAL A 21 19.70 -8.99 0.82
C VAL A 21 19.86 -10.08 -0.22
N VAL A 22 18.92 -10.19 -1.14
CA VAL A 22 19.10 -10.95 -2.39
C VAL A 22 19.91 -10.11 -3.35
N ASP A 23 21.13 -10.54 -3.63
CA ASP A 23 22.12 -9.80 -4.43
C ASP A 23 22.64 -10.59 -5.64
N SER A 24 21.86 -11.59 -6.10
CA SER A 24 22.06 -12.25 -7.38
C SER A 24 21.87 -11.29 -8.56
N ASP A 25 22.52 -11.60 -9.69
CA ASP A 25 22.75 -10.67 -10.79
C ASP A 25 21.49 -9.96 -11.32
N GLU A 26 20.43 -10.70 -11.65
CA GLU A 26 19.21 -10.10 -12.21
C GLU A 26 18.44 -9.34 -11.14
N THR A 27 18.31 -9.90 -9.93
CA THR A 27 17.63 -9.26 -8.80
C THR A 27 18.29 -7.93 -8.42
N LEU A 28 19.62 -7.91 -8.41
CA LEU A 28 20.42 -6.70 -8.19
C LEU A 28 20.18 -5.67 -9.27
N ALA A 29 20.18 -6.07 -10.54
CA ALA A 29 19.93 -5.17 -11.66
C ALA A 29 18.53 -4.54 -11.57
N ARG A 30 17.49 -5.34 -11.29
CA ARG A 30 16.10 -4.86 -11.19
C ARG A 30 15.84 -4.01 -9.96
N ALA A 31 16.48 -4.29 -8.82
CA ALA A 31 16.46 -3.38 -7.68
C ALA A 31 17.02 -1.99 -8.05
N ARG A 32 18.19 -1.95 -8.69
CA ARG A 32 18.84 -0.68 -9.08
C ARG A 32 17.98 0.10 -10.07
N GLU A 33 17.37 -0.58 -11.03
CA GLU A 33 16.43 0.00 -12.00
C GLU A 33 15.17 0.54 -11.31
N HIS A 34 14.52 -0.26 -10.47
CA HIS A 34 13.27 0.11 -9.80
C HIS A 34 13.47 1.34 -8.91
N TYR A 35 14.50 1.35 -8.06
CA TYR A 35 14.74 2.45 -7.13
C TYR A 35 15.49 3.63 -7.73
N ASP A 36 15.98 3.55 -8.98
CA ASP A 36 16.93 4.52 -9.56
C ASP A 36 18.14 4.76 -8.63
N CYS A 37 18.76 3.67 -8.19
CA CYS A 37 19.88 3.69 -7.27
C CYS A 37 20.98 2.73 -7.71
N SER A 38 22.01 3.24 -8.39
CA SER A 38 23.13 2.43 -8.90
C SER A 38 23.92 1.72 -7.79
N THR A 39 23.88 2.22 -6.56
CA THR A 39 24.55 1.63 -5.40
C THR A 39 23.64 0.72 -4.57
N ALA A 40 22.41 0.43 -5.01
CA ALA A 40 21.55 -0.51 -4.30
C ALA A 40 22.28 -1.87 -4.17
N PRO A 41 22.29 -2.48 -2.97
CA PRO A 41 23.01 -3.72 -2.71
C PRO A 41 22.27 -4.97 -3.21
N GLY A 42 21.04 -4.82 -3.66
CA GLY A 42 20.11 -5.90 -4.04
C GLY A 42 18.71 -5.60 -3.49
N MET A 43 17.88 -6.64 -3.37
CA MET A 43 16.57 -6.56 -2.72
C MET A 43 16.63 -7.02 -1.28
N GLU A 44 16.25 -6.16 -0.34
CA GLU A 44 16.15 -6.51 1.07
C GLU A 44 15.03 -7.53 1.31
N LEU A 45 15.31 -8.51 2.16
CA LEU A 45 14.33 -9.48 2.64
C LEU A 45 13.76 -9.00 3.97
N GLU A 46 12.46 -9.26 4.15
CA GLU A 46 11.70 -8.95 5.35
C GLU A 46 12.40 -9.49 6.62
N ASP A 47 12.45 -8.69 7.69
CA ASP A 47 13.06 -9.07 8.95
C ASP A 47 12.10 -9.00 10.17
N GLU A 48 10.88 -8.51 9.99
CA GLU A 48 9.80 -8.54 10.96
C GLU A 48 8.92 -9.83 10.83
N GLY A 49 7.99 -10.05 11.78
CA GLY A 49 6.97 -11.11 11.68
C GLY A 49 7.37 -12.55 12.01
N GLY A 50 8.64 -12.81 12.34
CA GLY A 50 9.12 -14.13 12.79
C GLY A 50 9.34 -15.14 11.66
N GLU A 51 9.49 -16.42 12.03
CA GLU A 51 10.00 -17.49 11.13
C GLU A 51 9.24 -17.64 9.80
N TRP A 52 7.94 -17.43 9.80
CA TRP A 52 7.08 -17.62 8.63
C TRP A 52 7.01 -16.39 7.71
N THR A 53 7.53 -15.25 8.17
CA THR A 53 7.45 -13.97 7.48
C THR A 53 8.85 -13.55 7.04
N ALA A 54 9.76 -13.46 8.01
CA ALA A 54 11.12 -13.01 7.82
C ALA A 54 11.89 -13.92 6.84
N ARG A 55 12.65 -13.30 5.94
CA ARG A 55 13.54 -13.93 4.95
C ARG A 55 12.85 -14.72 3.84
N SER A 56 11.53 -14.71 3.77
CA SER A 56 10.74 -15.37 2.72
C SER A 56 9.92 -14.41 1.86
N HIS A 57 9.95 -13.11 2.22
CA HIS A 57 9.23 -12.02 1.57
C HIS A 57 10.19 -10.86 1.31
N TRP A 58 9.82 -9.97 0.39
CA TRP A 58 10.51 -8.69 0.25
C TRP A 58 10.25 -7.81 1.45
N GLU A 59 11.28 -7.05 1.85
CA GLU A 59 11.16 -6.01 2.86
C GLU A 59 10.03 -5.06 2.50
N ARG A 60 8.93 -5.09 3.27
CA ARG A 60 7.72 -4.38 2.87
C ARG A 60 7.92 -2.88 2.88
N ARG A 61 8.83 -2.35 3.71
CA ARG A 61 9.23 -0.95 3.64
C ARG A 61 9.62 -0.52 2.22
N ASN A 62 10.30 -1.40 1.50
CA ASN A 62 10.87 -1.11 0.18
C ASN A 62 9.96 -1.58 -0.97
N ALA A 63 9.10 -2.57 -0.74
CA ALA A 63 8.28 -3.23 -1.77
C ALA A 63 6.84 -3.47 -1.30
N LYS A 64 6.20 -2.44 -0.72
CA LYS A 64 4.91 -2.55 -0.03
C LYS A 64 3.82 -3.25 -0.84
N ASP A 65 3.71 -2.89 -2.10
CA ASP A 65 2.62 -3.26 -3.00
C ASP A 65 2.97 -4.44 -3.91
N GLU A 66 4.12 -5.08 -3.69
CA GLU A 66 4.66 -6.20 -4.47
C GLU A 66 3.97 -7.53 -4.09
N LEU A 67 3.88 -8.47 -5.04
CA LEU A 67 3.30 -9.81 -4.86
C LEU A 67 3.86 -10.57 -3.64
N MET A 68 5.17 -10.50 -3.43
CA MET A 68 5.93 -11.18 -2.38
C MET A 68 6.15 -10.29 -1.16
N SER A 69 5.36 -9.23 -1.00
CA SER A 69 5.22 -8.47 0.26
C SER A 69 4.62 -9.38 1.35
N PRO A 70 5.06 -9.30 2.62
CA PRO A 70 4.59 -10.15 3.71
C PRO A 70 3.12 -9.92 4.10
N ARG A 71 2.49 -8.85 3.62
CA ARG A 71 1.10 -8.52 3.90
C ARG A 71 0.34 -8.33 2.60
N VAL A 72 -0.77 -9.05 2.47
CA VAL A 72 -1.67 -8.96 1.31
C VAL A 72 -2.06 -7.49 1.07
N GLY A 73 -1.83 -7.03 -0.16
CA GLY A 73 -2.06 -5.66 -0.61
C GLY A 73 -2.39 -5.62 -2.10
N ALA A 74 -1.76 -4.72 -2.86
CA ALA A 74 -1.99 -4.62 -4.29
C ALA A 74 -1.57 -5.90 -5.04
N GLY A 75 -0.41 -6.45 -4.68
CA GLY A 75 0.11 -7.74 -5.13
C GLY A 75 0.71 -7.70 -6.53
N PHE A 76 1.36 -6.59 -6.90
CA PHE A 76 1.93 -6.42 -8.23
C PHE A 76 3.04 -7.44 -8.49
N TYR A 77 2.95 -8.18 -9.58
CA TYR A 77 3.96 -9.16 -9.97
C TYR A 77 5.09 -8.46 -10.74
N THR A 78 5.99 -7.85 -9.98
CA THR A 78 6.97 -6.92 -10.53
C THR A 78 8.20 -7.62 -11.11
N ALA A 79 9.04 -6.84 -11.78
CA ALA A 79 10.38 -7.27 -12.22
C ALA A 79 11.25 -7.77 -11.06
N LEU A 80 11.01 -7.36 -9.82
CA LEU A 80 11.78 -7.79 -8.64
C LEU A 80 11.56 -9.29 -8.36
N THR A 81 10.31 -9.74 -8.31
CA THR A 81 10.01 -11.17 -8.09
C THR A 81 10.33 -12.02 -9.32
N LEU A 82 10.08 -11.49 -10.52
CA LEU A 82 10.48 -12.18 -11.75
C LEU A 82 12.00 -12.40 -11.82
N ALA A 83 12.79 -11.42 -11.42
CA ALA A 83 14.24 -11.51 -11.35
C ALA A 83 14.71 -12.58 -10.36
N LEU A 84 14.13 -12.61 -9.16
CA LEU A 84 14.42 -13.66 -8.18
C LEU A 84 14.21 -15.06 -8.77
N PHE A 85 13.07 -15.29 -9.43
CA PHE A 85 12.77 -16.60 -10.03
C PHE A 85 13.69 -16.95 -11.19
N SER A 86 14.13 -15.95 -11.97
CA SER A 86 15.14 -16.13 -13.02
C SER A 86 16.48 -16.55 -12.43
N ASP A 87 16.95 -15.84 -11.40
CA ASP A 87 18.24 -16.14 -10.73
C ASP A 87 18.24 -17.50 -10.02
N MET A 88 17.08 -17.99 -9.58
CA MET A 88 16.97 -19.34 -9.00
C MET A 88 17.26 -20.46 -10.02
N GLY A 89 17.14 -20.19 -11.31
CA GLY A 89 17.37 -21.15 -12.39
C GLY A 89 16.24 -22.17 -12.60
N PHE A 90 15.13 -22.05 -11.87
CA PHE A 90 13.94 -22.91 -12.07
C PHE A 90 13.02 -22.39 -13.18
N TYR A 91 13.10 -21.10 -13.48
CA TYR A 91 12.20 -20.41 -14.40
C TYR A 91 13.00 -19.51 -15.34
N ARG A 92 12.38 -19.15 -16.47
CA ARG A 92 12.84 -18.05 -17.32
C ARG A 92 11.78 -16.97 -17.28
N ALA A 93 12.14 -15.80 -16.76
CA ALA A 93 11.22 -14.67 -16.66
C ALA A 93 10.95 -14.04 -18.03
N ASN A 94 9.71 -13.63 -18.27
CA ASN A 94 9.38 -12.68 -19.33
C ASN A 94 9.15 -11.30 -18.71
N PHE A 95 10.19 -10.46 -18.72
CA PHE A 95 10.15 -9.14 -18.09
C PHE A 95 9.22 -8.15 -18.79
N SER A 96 8.82 -8.38 -20.05
CA SER A 96 7.85 -7.51 -20.73
C SER A 96 6.45 -7.58 -20.10
N MET A 97 6.19 -8.63 -19.30
CA MET A 97 4.93 -8.84 -18.58
C MET A 97 5.00 -8.35 -17.13
N ALA A 98 6.11 -7.76 -16.70
CA ALA A 98 6.27 -7.26 -15.34
C ALA A 98 5.26 -6.15 -15.06
N GLU A 99 4.51 -6.29 -13.97
CA GLU A 99 3.59 -5.23 -13.55
C GLU A 99 4.39 -4.05 -12.95
N PRO A 100 4.01 -2.80 -13.27
CA PRO A 100 4.61 -1.64 -12.63
C PRO A 100 4.16 -1.55 -11.17
N MET A 101 5.06 -1.07 -10.30
CA MET A 101 4.74 -0.74 -8.92
C MET A 101 5.20 0.68 -8.62
N GLY A 102 4.27 1.59 -8.31
CA GLY A 102 4.59 2.98 -7.97
C GLY A 102 5.43 3.14 -6.70
N TRP A 103 5.25 2.24 -5.72
CA TRP A 103 5.97 2.24 -4.45
C TRP A 103 7.49 2.05 -4.64
N GLY A 104 8.27 3.05 -4.24
CA GLY A 104 9.72 3.04 -4.38
C GLY A 104 10.24 3.29 -5.79
N TYR A 105 9.37 3.38 -6.81
CA TYR A 105 9.79 3.60 -8.20
C TYR A 105 10.50 4.95 -8.34
N LYS A 106 11.77 4.90 -8.72
CA LYS A 106 12.69 6.05 -8.85
C LYS A 106 12.77 6.91 -7.58
N ALA A 107 12.60 6.30 -6.41
CA ALA A 107 12.72 7.01 -5.14
C ALA A 107 14.17 7.46 -4.84
N GLY A 108 15.15 6.88 -5.51
CA GLY A 108 16.57 7.15 -5.31
C GLY A 108 17.16 6.41 -4.11
N CYS A 109 18.48 6.52 -3.96
CA CYS A 109 19.22 5.78 -2.95
C CYS A 109 18.86 6.11 -1.50
N SER A 110 18.35 7.31 -1.22
CA SER A 110 17.98 7.73 0.14
C SER A 110 16.87 6.83 0.71
N LEU A 111 15.98 6.28 -0.12
CA LEU A 111 14.99 5.31 0.34
C LEU A 111 15.67 4.10 0.99
N LEU A 112 16.73 3.56 0.38
CA LEU A 112 17.40 2.35 0.85
C LEU A 112 18.43 2.64 1.96
N GLN A 113 19.07 3.80 1.92
CA GLN A 113 20.22 4.14 2.78
C GLN A 113 19.83 4.92 4.04
N GLU A 114 18.76 5.70 4.00
CA GLU A 114 18.33 6.57 5.09
C GLU A 114 17.05 6.03 5.75
N LYS A 115 16.76 6.49 6.96
CA LYS A 115 15.46 6.25 7.59
C LYS A 115 14.34 6.81 6.71
N CYS A 116 13.15 6.24 6.80
CA CYS A 116 11.99 6.77 6.04
C CYS A 116 11.63 8.21 6.44
N MET A 117 12.03 8.64 7.63
CA MET A 117 11.74 9.95 8.17
C MET A 117 12.73 10.32 9.28
N GLN A 118 13.00 11.62 9.42
CA GLN A 118 13.82 12.18 10.49
C GLN A 118 13.11 13.40 11.08
N ASN A 119 12.88 13.40 12.39
CA ASN A 119 12.23 14.49 13.13
C ASN A 119 10.87 14.90 12.53
N GLY A 120 10.08 13.93 12.07
CA GLY A 120 8.77 14.18 11.44
C GLY A 120 8.85 14.64 9.98
N ILE A 121 10.03 14.65 9.34
CA ILE A 121 10.22 15.09 7.96
C ILE A 121 10.70 13.90 7.11
N THR A 122 9.97 13.59 6.04
CA THR A 122 10.33 12.52 5.10
C THR A 122 10.85 13.09 3.78
N ALA A 123 11.83 12.41 3.18
CA ALA A 123 12.27 12.67 1.82
C ALA A 123 11.35 12.03 0.76
N HIS A 124 10.44 11.13 1.17
CA HIS A 124 9.57 10.34 0.29
C HIS A 124 8.09 10.54 0.65
N PRO A 125 7.52 11.75 0.46
CA PRO A 125 6.16 12.09 0.87
C PRO A 125 5.05 11.31 0.13
N GLU A 126 5.36 10.70 -1.01
CA GLU A 126 4.45 9.80 -1.71
C GLU A 126 4.37 8.39 -1.07
N MET A 127 5.34 8.05 -0.21
CA MET A 127 5.42 6.75 0.45
C MET A 127 5.05 6.85 1.94
N PHE A 128 5.63 7.82 2.64
CA PHE A 128 5.51 7.98 4.08
C PHE A 128 4.78 9.27 4.43
N CYS A 129 4.09 9.26 5.58
CA CYS A 129 3.31 10.39 6.06
C CYS A 129 3.71 10.76 7.49
N SER A 130 3.69 12.04 7.83
CA SER A 130 4.14 12.55 9.15
C SER A 130 3.01 13.10 10.01
N ASP A 131 1.84 13.37 9.43
CA ASP A 131 0.80 14.14 10.08
C ASP A 131 -0.50 13.36 10.23
N ILE A 132 -1.24 13.68 11.29
CA ILE A 132 -2.63 13.28 11.43
C ILE A 132 -3.44 14.12 10.44
N LEU A 133 -3.70 13.54 9.28
CA LEU A 133 -4.41 14.20 8.19
C LEU A 133 -5.90 14.33 8.52
N LYS A 134 -6.44 15.55 8.31
CA LYS A 134 -7.87 15.85 8.55
C LYS A 134 -8.77 15.37 7.42
N THR A 135 -8.21 15.16 6.24
CA THR A 135 -8.91 14.72 5.05
C THR A 135 -8.31 13.40 4.56
N PRO A 136 -9.11 12.50 3.99
CA PRO A 136 -8.61 11.24 3.46
C PRO A 136 -7.61 11.46 2.34
N THR A 137 -6.66 10.54 2.22
CA THR A 137 -5.67 10.52 1.13
C THR A 137 -5.57 9.16 0.47
N CYS A 138 -5.10 9.11 -0.77
CA CYS A 138 -4.91 7.87 -1.49
C CYS A 138 -3.90 6.94 -0.80
N THR A 139 -4.25 5.66 -0.75
CA THR A 139 -3.28 4.59 -0.57
C THR A 139 -2.33 4.54 -1.77
N SER A 140 -1.12 4.02 -1.58
CA SER A 140 -0.07 3.99 -2.61
C SER A 140 -0.44 3.16 -3.86
N ASP A 141 -1.37 2.22 -3.73
CA ASP A 141 -1.90 1.41 -4.83
C ASP A 141 -3.10 2.05 -5.52
N HIS A 142 -3.49 3.26 -5.10
CA HIS A 142 -4.64 4.00 -5.60
C HIS A 142 -5.97 3.25 -5.49
N ARG A 143 -6.09 2.19 -4.68
CA ARG A 143 -7.34 1.41 -4.57
C ARG A 143 -8.32 1.97 -3.55
N ALA A 144 -7.87 2.82 -2.64
CA ALA A 144 -8.71 3.35 -1.58
C ALA A 144 -8.30 4.74 -1.08
N LEU A 145 -9.25 5.42 -0.47
CA LEU A 145 -9.04 6.51 0.46
C LEU A 145 -8.64 5.96 1.83
N GLY A 146 -7.68 6.62 2.48
CA GLY A 146 -7.07 6.20 3.72
C GLY A 146 -6.58 7.34 4.58
N TYR A 147 -5.91 6.99 5.67
CA TYR A 147 -5.34 7.94 6.64
C TYR A 147 -3.94 7.51 7.05
N CYS A 148 -3.15 8.49 7.48
CA CYS A 148 -1.81 8.22 8.00
C CYS A 148 -1.87 7.37 9.28
N SER A 149 -1.17 6.25 9.26
CA SER A 149 -1.11 5.30 10.37
C SER A 149 0.02 5.67 11.34
N ILE A 150 -0.28 6.53 12.30
CA ILE A 150 0.63 6.94 13.37
C ILE A 150 0.18 6.29 14.69
N ALA A 151 1.12 5.68 15.40
CA ALA A 151 0.94 5.02 16.68
C ALA A 151 1.80 5.66 17.77
N PHE A 152 1.25 5.67 18.99
CA PHE A 152 1.97 5.96 20.22
C PHE A 152 2.27 4.64 20.92
N HIS A 153 3.55 4.38 21.16
CA HIS A 153 4.03 3.17 21.83
C HIS A 153 4.19 3.42 23.33
N ASP A 154 4.01 2.35 24.12
CA ASP A 154 4.09 2.43 25.59
C ASP A 154 5.52 2.73 26.07
N GLU A 155 6.52 2.27 25.31
CA GLU A 155 7.95 2.49 25.56
C GLU A 155 8.59 3.25 24.39
N GLY A 156 9.77 3.83 24.64
CA GLY A 156 10.57 4.45 23.58
C GLY A 156 10.99 3.43 22.52
N LEU A 157 10.89 3.80 21.25
CA LEU A 157 11.32 2.97 20.14
C LEU A 157 12.85 2.86 20.12
N SER A 158 13.37 1.74 19.60
CA SER A 158 14.80 1.61 19.34
C SER A 158 15.30 2.71 18.39
N PRO A 159 16.56 3.19 18.52
CA PRO A 159 17.07 4.33 17.76
C PRO A 159 16.86 4.24 16.25
N GLU A 160 16.95 3.06 15.64
CA GLU A 160 16.73 2.81 14.22
C GLU A 160 15.28 3.11 13.76
N TYR A 161 14.30 3.00 14.66
CA TYR A 161 12.87 3.23 14.38
C TYR A 161 12.35 4.57 14.92
N GLN A 162 13.21 5.40 15.49
CA GLN A 162 12.84 6.75 15.94
C GLN A 162 12.81 7.70 14.74
N TYR A 163 11.59 8.08 14.34
CA TYR A 163 11.31 8.92 13.17
C TYR A 163 10.79 10.32 13.52
N PHE A 164 10.20 10.47 14.71
CA PHE A 164 9.64 11.71 15.23
C PHE A 164 10.54 12.32 16.31
N VAL A 165 10.19 13.53 16.75
CA VAL A 165 10.87 14.16 17.90
C VAL A 165 10.59 13.35 19.18
N GLU A 166 9.36 12.86 19.32
CA GLU A 166 8.95 11.97 20.39
C GLU A 166 9.45 10.54 20.11
N GLU A 167 10.31 10.03 20.99
CA GLU A 167 10.97 8.72 20.83
C GLU A 167 10.01 7.52 20.82
N ASN A 168 8.78 7.67 21.30
CA ASN A 168 7.76 6.63 21.34
C ASN A 168 6.68 6.77 20.25
N VAL A 169 6.92 7.59 19.23
CA VAL A 169 5.99 7.79 18.11
C VAL A 169 6.56 7.20 16.83
N GLY A 170 5.71 6.46 16.11
CA GLY A 170 6.05 5.81 14.85
C GLY A 170 4.80 5.27 14.14
N GLY A 171 4.98 4.32 13.23
CA GLY A 171 3.91 3.54 12.62
C GLY A 171 3.50 2.35 13.49
N HIS A 172 2.54 1.57 13.00
CA HIS A 172 2.11 0.33 13.65
C HIS A 172 3.00 -0.86 13.26
N GLN A 173 3.32 -1.74 14.22
CA GLN A 173 4.19 -2.90 13.99
C GLN A 173 3.59 -3.95 13.03
N ASP A 174 2.26 -4.07 12.94
CA ASP A 174 1.60 -5.02 12.03
C ASP A 174 1.66 -4.59 10.56
N THR A 175 2.30 -3.46 10.26
CA THR A 175 2.44 -2.93 8.91
C THR A 175 3.72 -3.38 8.20
N PHE A 176 4.66 -4.00 8.90
CA PHE A 176 5.93 -4.55 8.38
C PHE A 176 6.82 -3.54 7.63
N VAL A 177 6.69 -2.25 7.91
CA VAL A 177 7.44 -1.20 7.19
C VAL A 177 8.45 -0.52 8.10
N ASP A 178 9.11 -1.27 8.98
CA ASP A 178 10.06 -0.72 9.96
C ASP A 178 9.43 0.36 10.83
N LEU A 179 8.16 0.23 11.22
CA LEU A 179 7.40 1.29 11.92
C LEU A 179 7.38 2.64 11.17
N CYS A 180 7.61 2.68 9.86
CA CYS A 180 7.40 3.90 9.07
C CYS A 180 5.91 4.19 8.95
N PRO A 181 5.41 5.40 9.25
CA PRO A 181 4.01 5.71 9.07
C PRO A 181 3.67 5.81 7.57
N ILE A 182 2.60 5.10 7.18
CA ILE A 182 2.11 5.00 5.81
C ILE A 182 0.59 5.27 5.79
N ILE A 183 0.06 5.57 4.60
CA ILE A 183 -1.40 5.63 4.42
C ILE A 183 -1.98 4.21 4.44
N ILE A 184 -2.87 3.95 5.38
CA ILE A 184 -3.65 2.71 5.45
C ILE A 184 -5.07 2.95 4.92
N PRO A 185 -5.66 1.99 4.17
CA PRO A 185 -7.00 2.14 3.63
C PRO A 185 -8.03 2.27 4.76
N SER A 186 -9.00 3.17 4.56
CA SER A 186 -10.21 3.21 5.39
C SER A 186 -11.11 2.03 5.02
N THR A 187 -11.79 1.43 6.00
CA THR A 187 -12.70 0.29 5.79
C THR A 187 -13.88 0.59 4.87
N ILE A 188 -14.22 1.86 4.70
CA ILE A 188 -15.30 2.33 3.81
C ILE A 188 -14.79 3.09 2.59
N GLY A 189 -13.46 3.24 2.45
CA GLY A 189 -12.81 4.10 1.47
C GLY A 189 -12.44 3.44 0.15
N GLY A 190 -12.84 2.19 -0.09
CA GLY A 190 -12.55 1.48 -1.34
C GLY A 190 -13.11 2.20 -2.55
N CYS A 191 -12.30 2.38 -3.60
CA CYS A 191 -12.77 3.08 -4.80
C CYS A 191 -13.67 2.21 -5.68
N THR A 192 -13.59 0.89 -5.56
CA THR A 192 -14.40 -0.05 -6.36
C THR A 192 -15.73 -0.44 -5.70
N ASP A 193 -15.75 -0.51 -4.38
CA ASP A 193 -16.87 -1.06 -3.60
C ASP A 193 -17.18 -0.28 -2.30
N GLY A 194 -16.52 0.86 -2.09
CA GLY A 194 -16.72 1.70 -0.91
C GLY A 194 -18.07 2.40 -0.88
N ASN A 195 -18.36 3.04 0.26
CA ASN A 195 -19.62 3.74 0.45
C ASN A 195 -19.51 5.20 -0.03
N SER A 196 -19.98 5.46 -1.25
CA SER A 196 -19.93 6.78 -1.87
C SER A 196 -20.61 7.90 -1.06
N LEU A 197 -21.59 7.58 -0.19
CA LEU A 197 -22.22 8.55 0.71
C LEU A 197 -21.27 9.08 1.79
N LEU A 198 -20.20 8.34 2.10
CA LEU A 198 -19.20 8.70 3.11
C LEU A 198 -17.86 9.10 2.49
N MET A 199 -17.82 9.26 1.18
CA MET A 199 -16.64 9.64 0.41
C MET A 199 -16.96 10.87 -0.45
N PRO A 200 -17.10 12.07 0.14
CA PRO A 200 -17.48 13.28 -0.59
C PRO A 200 -16.60 13.51 -1.82
N GLY A 201 -17.22 13.86 -2.95
CA GLY A 201 -16.51 14.07 -4.23
C GLY A 201 -16.09 12.78 -4.95
N SER A 202 -16.29 11.60 -4.36
CA SER A 202 -15.84 10.35 -4.96
C SER A 202 -16.89 9.72 -5.87
N ARG A 203 -16.43 9.26 -7.04
CA ARG A 203 -17.15 8.36 -7.94
C ARG A 203 -16.63 6.94 -7.72
N VAL A 204 -17.45 6.09 -7.10
CA VAL A 204 -17.13 4.68 -6.81
C VAL A 204 -17.59 3.81 -7.98
N GLY A 205 -16.74 2.88 -8.42
CA GLY A 205 -17.03 2.01 -9.55
C GLY A 205 -15.88 1.04 -9.86
N PRO A 206 -16.11 0.00 -10.67
CA PRO A 206 -15.14 -1.08 -10.90
C PRO A 206 -13.81 -0.62 -11.53
N GLN A 207 -13.78 0.56 -12.16
CA GLN A 207 -12.58 1.17 -12.75
C GLN A 207 -12.13 2.42 -11.99
N SER A 208 -12.69 2.65 -10.80
CA SER A 208 -12.33 3.81 -10.00
C SER A 208 -11.07 3.57 -9.21
N LEU A 209 -10.18 4.56 -9.28
CA LEU A 209 -8.96 4.65 -8.51
C LEU A 209 -8.96 5.98 -7.73
N CYS A 210 -8.20 6.02 -6.66
CA CYS A 210 -8.00 7.20 -5.87
C CYS A 210 -7.03 8.14 -6.58
N LEU A 211 -7.41 9.41 -6.70
CA LEU A 211 -6.60 10.47 -7.30
C LEU A 211 -6.33 11.57 -6.28
N LYS A 212 -5.09 12.08 -6.29
CA LYS A 212 -4.67 13.16 -5.39
C LYS A 212 -5.47 14.43 -5.66
N GLY A 213 -5.95 15.07 -4.61
CA GLY A 213 -6.63 16.36 -4.64
C GLY A 213 -5.72 17.50 -4.20
N LYS A 214 -5.74 18.62 -4.92
CA LYS A 214 -5.10 19.87 -4.49
C LYS A 214 -6.16 20.87 -4.07
N SER A 215 -6.35 20.99 -2.77
CA SER A 215 -7.35 21.89 -2.16
C SER A 215 -8.77 21.69 -2.73
N LEU A 216 -9.15 20.43 -3.04
CA LEU A 216 -10.50 20.11 -3.49
C LEU A 216 -11.51 20.48 -2.41
N GLU A 217 -12.56 21.16 -2.84
CA GLU A 217 -13.56 21.74 -1.94
C GLU A 217 -14.98 21.59 -2.48
N MET A 218 -15.92 21.31 -1.59
CA MET A 218 -17.36 21.25 -1.87
C MET A 218 -18.12 22.12 -0.87
N GLU A 219 -19.23 22.73 -1.30
CA GLU A 219 -20.03 23.68 -0.50
C GLU A 219 -20.38 23.15 0.91
N ILE A 220 -20.84 21.90 1.00
CA ILE A 220 -21.33 21.33 2.27
C ILE A 220 -20.20 20.73 3.10
N HIS A 221 -19.15 20.20 2.46
CA HIS A 221 -18.12 19.40 3.13
C HIS A 221 -16.84 20.20 3.41
N GLY A 222 -16.69 21.40 2.82
CA GLY A 222 -15.43 22.12 2.82
C GLY A 222 -14.35 21.32 2.08
N ARG A 223 -13.13 21.32 2.61
CA ARG A 223 -12.01 20.55 2.02
C ARG A 223 -12.23 19.06 2.18
N ILE A 224 -12.15 18.33 1.08
CA ILE A 224 -12.47 16.89 1.03
C ILE A 224 -11.25 15.97 0.89
N GLY A 225 -10.07 16.52 0.56
CA GLY A 225 -8.85 15.73 0.36
C GLY A 225 -8.79 15.08 -1.02
N ASP A 226 -8.34 13.84 -1.05
CA ASP A 226 -8.28 13.02 -2.26
C ASP A 226 -9.66 12.40 -2.54
N ILE A 227 -9.89 11.94 -3.78
CA ILE A 227 -11.17 11.38 -4.20
C ILE A 227 -10.99 10.12 -5.04
N CYS A 228 -12.00 9.27 -5.09
CA CYS A 228 -12.07 8.24 -6.13
C CYS A 228 -12.67 8.81 -7.42
N ALA A 229 -12.11 8.45 -8.56
CA ALA A 229 -12.62 8.76 -9.88
C ALA A 229 -12.37 7.57 -10.82
N GLU A 230 -13.20 7.41 -11.85
CA GLU A 230 -12.95 6.39 -12.86
C GLU A 230 -11.73 6.76 -13.69
N VAL A 231 -10.86 5.78 -13.89
CA VAL A 231 -9.62 5.94 -14.64
C VAL A 231 -9.62 4.98 -15.82
N SER A 232 -9.22 5.48 -16.97
CA SER A 232 -8.98 4.68 -18.18
C SER A 232 -7.63 5.03 -18.77
N CYS A 233 -6.86 4.02 -19.17
CA CYS A 233 -5.58 4.20 -19.83
C CYS A 233 -5.69 3.84 -21.31
N GLN A 234 -5.31 4.76 -22.18
CA GLN A 234 -5.25 4.55 -23.62
C GLN A 234 -3.84 4.88 -24.10
N ALA A 235 -3.10 3.87 -24.57
CA ALA A 235 -1.70 3.99 -24.97
C ALA A 235 -0.82 4.69 -23.91
N GLY A 236 -0.99 4.34 -22.63
CA GLY A 236 -0.27 4.94 -21.50
C GLY A 236 -0.76 6.32 -21.06
N ILE A 237 -1.75 6.90 -21.74
CA ILE A 237 -2.31 8.20 -21.38
C ILE A 237 -3.54 8.02 -20.50
N VAL A 238 -3.50 8.65 -19.33
CA VAL A 238 -4.55 8.61 -18.32
C VAL A 238 -5.72 9.50 -18.72
N HIS A 239 -6.93 8.95 -18.65
CA HIS A 239 -8.18 9.67 -18.78
C HIS A 239 -8.98 9.50 -17.49
N VAL A 240 -9.61 10.58 -17.04
CA VAL A 240 -10.33 10.63 -15.76
C VAL A 240 -11.78 11.03 -15.98
N ARG A 241 -12.68 10.36 -15.28
CA ARG A 241 -14.09 10.70 -15.18
C ARG A 241 -14.49 10.79 -13.70
N TYR A 242 -14.86 11.98 -13.25
CA TYR A 242 -15.09 12.29 -11.84
C TYR A 242 -16.59 12.45 -11.51
N LEU A 243 -16.91 12.70 -10.24
CA LEU A 243 -18.29 12.80 -9.75
C LEU A 243 -19.12 13.84 -10.54
N ASP A 244 -20.37 13.48 -10.87
CA ASP A 244 -21.35 14.29 -11.60
C ASP A 244 -20.86 14.85 -12.97
N ASN A 245 -19.86 14.21 -13.56
CA ASN A 245 -19.41 14.47 -14.92
C ASN A 245 -19.17 13.14 -15.65
N ASP A 246 -20.01 12.83 -16.63
CA ASP A 246 -19.89 11.56 -17.37
C ASP A 246 -18.93 11.62 -18.57
N ALA A 247 -18.28 12.76 -18.82
CA ALA A 247 -17.28 12.90 -19.89
C ALA A 247 -15.89 12.45 -19.41
N TRP A 248 -15.13 11.84 -20.32
CA TRP A 248 -13.72 11.52 -20.10
C TRP A 248 -12.85 12.75 -20.36
N HIS A 249 -11.95 13.04 -19.43
CA HIS A 249 -11.01 14.17 -19.51
C HIS A 249 -9.59 13.62 -19.63
N LEU A 250 -8.83 14.15 -20.59
CA LEU A 250 -7.41 13.86 -20.73
C LEU A 250 -6.67 14.34 -19.47
N CYS A 251 -5.88 13.48 -18.84
CA CYS A 251 -5.16 13.79 -17.61
C CYS A 251 -3.66 13.45 -17.73
N PRO A 252 -2.87 14.21 -18.51
CA PRO A 252 -1.44 13.94 -18.66
C PRO A 252 -0.70 14.05 -17.33
N GLU A 253 0.32 13.22 -17.12
CA GLU A 253 1.16 13.24 -15.91
C GLU A 253 1.72 14.65 -15.63
N GLY A 254 1.72 15.05 -14.36
CA GLY A 254 2.20 16.37 -13.92
C GLY A 254 1.23 17.53 -14.17
N THR A 255 0.09 17.28 -14.83
CA THR A 255 -0.97 18.26 -15.00
C THR A 255 -2.08 18.10 -13.96
N SER A 256 -3.15 18.88 -14.08
CA SER A 256 -4.28 18.82 -13.16
C SER A 256 -5.58 19.21 -13.86
N LEU A 257 -6.69 18.61 -13.43
CA LEU A 257 -8.04 18.96 -13.87
C LEU A 257 -8.69 19.92 -12.87
N THR A 258 -9.43 20.90 -13.39
CA THR A 258 -10.30 21.74 -12.55
C THR A 258 -11.72 21.18 -12.65
N PRO A 259 -12.20 20.42 -11.65
CA PRO A 259 -13.52 19.85 -11.72
C PRO A 259 -14.60 20.95 -11.67
N LYS A 260 -15.74 20.66 -12.28
CA LYS A 260 -16.93 21.53 -12.22
C LYS A 260 -17.76 21.17 -10.98
N LEU A 261 -18.96 21.74 -10.85
CA LEU A 261 -19.91 21.32 -9.82
C LEU A 261 -20.04 19.79 -9.76
N PRO A 262 -20.11 19.19 -8.56
CA PRO A 262 -20.37 19.82 -7.26
C PRO A 262 -19.12 20.37 -6.55
N PHE A 263 -17.95 20.32 -7.18
CA PHE A 263 -16.74 20.93 -6.67
C PHE A 263 -16.80 22.44 -6.87
N ILE A 264 -16.53 23.20 -5.81
CA ILE A 264 -16.51 24.68 -5.83
C ILE A 264 -15.09 25.25 -5.91
N GLY A 265 -14.08 24.39 -5.74
CA GLY A 265 -12.68 24.78 -5.79
C GLY A 265 -11.71 23.59 -5.83
N GLY A 266 -10.45 23.91 -6.09
CA GLY A 266 -9.35 22.96 -6.12
C GLY A 266 -9.13 22.27 -7.46
N GLN A 267 -8.24 21.29 -7.46
CA GLN A 267 -7.83 20.55 -8.65
C GLN A 267 -7.67 19.06 -8.35
N ILE A 268 -7.98 18.21 -9.32
CA ILE A 268 -7.62 16.79 -9.31
C ILE A 268 -6.26 16.66 -10.00
N LEU A 269 -5.26 16.14 -9.30
CA LEU A 269 -3.92 15.97 -9.86
C LEU A 269 -3.89 14.72 -10.73
N CYS A 270 -3.27 14.84 -11.90
CA CYS A 270 -3.11 13.72 -12.82
C CYS A 270 -2.00 12.79 -12.34
N PRO A 271 -2.29 11.50 -12.10
CA PRO A 271 -1.32 10.55 -11.57
C PRO A 271 -0.27 10.21 -12.64
N ARG A 272 0.83 9.60 -12.21
CA ARG A 272 1.76 8.99 -13.15
C ARG A 272 1.13 7.75 -13.74
N ALA A 273 1.41 7.47 -15.01
CA ALA A 273 0.85 6.28 -15.66
C ALA A 273 1.26 4.98 -14.94
N VAL A 274 2.47 4.94 -14.39
CA VAL A 274 3.01 3.78 -13.62
C VAL A 274 2.18 3.44 -12.38
N ASP A 275 1.42 4.40 -11.85
CA ASP A 275 0.64 4.22 -10.62
C ASP A 275 -0.78 3.69 -10.88
N VAL A 276 -1.32 3.91 -12.09
CA VAL A 276 -2.75 3.67 -12.38
C VAL A 276 -3.02 2.89 -13.67
N CYS A 277 -2.01 2.66 -14.51
CA CYS A 277 -2.14 1.90 -15.75
C CYS A 277 -1.57 0.49 -15.58
N PRO A 278 -2.37 -0.58 -15.78
CA PRO A 278 -1.90 -1.97 -15.63
C PRO A 278 -0.81 -2.38 -16.63
N GLN A 279 -0.71 -1.69 -17.75
CA GLN A 279 0.27 -1.92 -18.81
C GLN A 279 0.76 -0.54 -19.28
N LEU A 280 2.07 -0.30 -19.14
CA LEU A 280 2.70 0.86 -19.76
C LEU A 280 3.05 0.52 -21.21
N PRO A 281 2.86 1.45 -22.17
CA PRO A 281 3.34 1.24 -23.52
C PRO A 281 4.86 1.02 -23.48
N GLU A 282 5.34 0.01 -24.21
CA GLU A 282 6.77 -0.28 -24.28
C GLU A 282 7.53 0.97 -24.73
N THR A 283 8.47 1.44 -23.90
CA THR A 283 9.53 2.32 -24.39
C THR A 283 10.52 1.41 -25.10
N SER A 284 10.44 1.30 -26.43
CA SER A 284 11.40 0.51 -27.20
C SER A 284 12.80 1.14 -27.10
N PRO A 285 13.83 0.41 -26.61
CA PRO A 285 15.20 0.65 -27.01
C PRO A 285 15.33 0.24 -28.48
N GLY A 286 16.11 1.00 -29.25
CA GLY A 286 16.22 0.86 -30.71
C GLY A 286 16.31 -0.57 -31.24
N GLU A 287 15.53 -0.81 -32.29
CA GLU A 287 15.48 -2.03 -33.09
C GLU A 287 16.86 -2.37 -33.67
N ASP A 288 17.41 -3.53 -33.30
CA ASP A 288 18.29 -4.30 -34.18
C ASP A 288 17.59 -5.62 -34.49
N ALA A 289 17.26 -5.77 -35.77
CA ALA A 289 16.47 -6.86 -36.31
C ALA A 289 17.26 -8.19 -36.34
N HIS A 290 16.66 -9.25 -35.81
CA HIS A 290 16.90 -10.60 -36.31
C HIS A 290 15.61 -11.42 -36.31
N GLU A 291 15.15 -11.71 -37.54
CA GLU A 291 14.03 -12.59 -37.88
C GLU A 291 14.22 -14.02 -37.35
N GLY A 292 13.14 -14.58 -36.80
CA GLY A 292 12.97 -16.01 -36.53
C GLY A 292 11.48 -16.34 -36.44
N ASN A 293 11.04 -17.17 -37.39
CA ASN A 293 9.66 -17.55 -37.71
C ASN A 293 8.93 -18.31 -36.56
N PRO A 294 7.58 -18.23 -36.43
CA PRO A 294 6.84 -18.80 -35.32
C PRO A 294 6.39 -20.25 -35.60
N ASP A 295 6.63 -21.16 -34.65
CA ASP A 295 5.97 -22.47 -34.61
C ASP A 295 4.88 -22.48 -33.52
N GLU A 296 3.68 -22.76 -34.00
CA GLU A 296 2.38 -22.85 -33.36
C GLU A 296 2.28 -24.12 -32.49
N PHE A 297 1.90 -23.99 -31.22
CA PHE A 297 1.58 -25.13 -30.34
C PHE A 297 0.22 -24.93 -29.67
N ASP A 298 -0.75 -25.72 -30.15
CA ASP A 298 -2.09 -25.88 -29.60
C ASP A 298 -2.08 -26.55 -28.21
N ILE A 299 -2.82 -25.98 -27.25
CA ILE A 299 -3.12 -26.60 -25.95
C ILE A 299 -4.63 -26.88 -25.87
N PRO A 300 -5.07 -28.15 -25.72
CA PRO A 300 -6.48 -28.43 -25.50
C PRO A 300 -6.91 -28.29 -24.03
N ASP A 301 -7.99 -27.53 -23.85
CA ASP A 301 -8.81 -27.37 -22.65
C ASP A 301 -9.42 -28.71 -22.19
N LYS A 302 -9.16 -29.11 -20.94
CA LYS A 302 -10.01 -30.05 -20.20
C LYS A 302 -10.17 -29.64 -18.74
N ARG A 303 -11.32 -29.00 -18.49
CA ARG A 303 -11.96 -28.91 -17.17
C ARG A 303 -12.43 -30.28 -16.71
N GLU A 304 -11.98 -30.73 -15.54
CA GLU A 304 -12.69 -31.75 -14.75
C GLU A 304 -13.00 -31.20 -13.36
N LYS A 305 -14.29 -31.19 -13.02
CA LYS A 305 -14.83 -30.96 -11.68
C LYS A 305 -14.64 -32.24 -10.86
N LYS A 306 -14.12 -32.12 -9.64
CA LYS A 306 -14.30 -33.13 -8.60
C LYS A 306 -14.88 -32.49 -7.35
N GLU A 307 -16.09 -32.92 -7.02
CA GLU A 307 -16.71 -32.77 -5.71
C GLU A 307 -15.92 -33.57 -4.67
N MET A 308 -15.73 -33.00 -3.48
CA MET A 308 -15.40 -33.75 -2.28
C MET A 308 -16.31 -33.26 -1.16
N ASP A 309 -17.24 -34.14 -0.81
CA ASP A 309 -18.06 -34.08 0.39
C ASP A 309 -17.20 -34.55 1.57
N ASN A 310 -17.18 -33.79 2.67
CA ASN A 310 -16.92 -34.37 3.97
C ASN A 310 -17.42 -33.46 5.10
N THR A 311 -18.33 -34.05 5.86
CA THR A 311 -18.97 -33.56 7.07
C THR A 311 -18.02 -33.70 8.27
N SER A 312 -17.92 -32.67 9.10
CA SER A 312 -17.67 -32.83 10.54
C SER A 312 -18.10 -31.58 11.33
N ALA A 313 -18.69 -31.83 12.50
CA ALA A 313 -19.43 -30.88 13.33
C ALA A 313 -18.53 -29.94 14.18
N PRO A 314 -19.05 -28.79 14.67
CA PRO A 314 -18.29 -27.87 15.50
C PRO A 314 -18.29 -28.27 16.98
N VAL A 315 -17.11 -28.18 17.60
CA VAL A 315 -16.88 -28.31 19.05
C VAL A 315 -16.89 -26.92 19.69
N GLU A 316 -17.78 -26.71 20.66
CA GLU A 316 -17.86 -25.50 21.50
C GLU A 316 -16.56 -25.24 22.28
N LYS A 317 -16.06 -24.00 22.25
CA LYS A 317 -15.10 -23.49 23.24
C LYS A 317 -15.70 -22.29 23.98
N LYS A 318 -15.59 -22.37 25.31
CA LYS A 318 -16.12 -21.46 26.32
C LYS A 318 -15.55 -20.04 26.19
N HIS A 319 -16.44 -19.06 26.29
CA HIS A 319 -16.17 -17.66 26.58
C HIS A 319 -15.63 -17.50 28.01
N ASP A 320 -14.53 -16.78 28.20
CA ASP A 320 -14.23 -16.16 29.49
C ASP A 320 -13.51 -14.80 29.37
N ASP A 321 -14.05 -13.86 30.15
CA ASP A 321 -13.61 -12.54 30.64
C ASP A 321 -12.89 -11.51 29.73
N HIS A 322 -13.63 -10.86 28.81
CA HIS A 322 -13.20 -9.65 28.08
C HIS A 322 -13.55 -8.32 28.81
N ARG A 323 -14.21 -8.39 29.97
CA ARG A 323 -14.94 -7.25 30.56
C ARG A 323 -14.08 -6.28 31.38
N LYS A 324 -12.90 -6.71 31.83
CA LYS A 324 -12.02 -5.89 32.70
C LYS A 324 -10.99 -5.05 31.93
N ARG A 325 -10.70 -5.37 30.66
CA ARG A 325 -9.72 -4.62 29.85
C ARG A 325 -10.31 -3.37 29.18
N GLU A 326 -11.58 -3.40 28.79
CA GLU A 326 -12.22 -2.27 28.09
C GLU A 326 -12.47 -1.07 29.01
N THR A 327 -12.82 -1.28 30.27
CA THR A 327 -13.03 -0.19 31.24
C THR A 327 -11.75 0.63 31.49
N SER A 328 -10.57 0.02 31.36
CA SER A 328 -9.26 0.69 31.49
C SER A 328 -8.96 1.63 30.31
N LEU A 329 -9.35 1.26 29.08
CA LEU A 329 -9.09 2.05 27.88
C LEU A 329 -9.95 3.34 27.85
N PHE A 330 -11.22 3.24 28.24
CA PHE A 330 -12.13 4.39 28.23
C PHE A 330 -11.83 5.40 29.35
N GLU A 331 -11.37 4.96 30.53
CA GLU A 331 -10.91 5.87 31.58
C GLU A 331 -9.65 6.65 31.17
N LYS A 332 -8.73 6.01 30.43
CA LYS A 332 -7.55 6.69 29.85
C LYS A 332 -7.97 7.74 28.82
N MET A 333 -8.95 7.43 27.98
CA MET A 333 -9.46 8.33 26.93
C MET A 333 -10.19 9.55 27.50
N CYS A 334 -10.98 9.40 28.57
CA CYS A 334 -11.59 10.53 29.30
C CYS A 334 -10.54 11.54 29.81
N ARG A 335 -9.44 11.05 30.40
CA ARG A 335 -8.42 11.90 31.02
C ARG A 335 -7.68 12.73 29.98
N LEU A 336 -7.44 12.16 28.80
CA LEU A 336 -6.84 12.86 27.66
C LEU A 336 -7.73 13.98 27.11
N LEU A 337 -9.05 13.83 27.22
CA LEU A 337 -10.02 14.82 26.72
C LEU A 337 -10.48 15.83 27.79
N GLY A 338 -9.95 15.76 29.02
CA GLY A 338 -10.33 16.67 30.11
C GLY A 338 -11.77 16.47 30.64
N ILE A 339 -12.38 15.30 30.39
CA ILE A 339 -13.79 15.02 30.75
C ILE A 339 -13.85 14.34 32.13
N ASN A 340 -14.71 14.85 33.02
CA ASN A 340 -14.88 14.31 34.38
C ASN A 340 -15.77 13.04 34.37
N CYS A 341 -15.18 11.84 34.28
CA CYS A 341 -15.91 10.57 34.07
C CYS A 341 -16.93 10.12 35.14
N PRO A 342 -16.91 10.51 36.44
CA PRO A 342 -17.84 9.97 37.44
C PRO A 342 -19.33 10.25 37.19
N LYS A 343 -19.67 11.10 36.21
CA LYS A 343 -21.05 11.45 35.86
C LYS A 343 -21.59 10.73 34.62
N ILE A 344 -20.81 9.88 33.96
CA ILE A 344 -21.26 9.18 32.74
C ILE A 344 -21.84 7.82 33.11
N ASN A 345 -23.15 7.63 32.91
CA ASN A 345 -23.81 6.34 33.13
C ASN A 345 -23.67 5.45 31.88
N TRP A 346 -22.57 4.72 31.82
CA TRP A 346 -22.20 3.85 30.71
C TRP A 346 -23.17 2.68 30.44
N GLY A 347 -24.03 2.36 31.41
CA GLY A 347 -25.09 1.35 31.23
C GLY A 347 -26.15 1.73 30.19
N LYS A 348 -26.38 3.03 29.94
CA LYS A 348 -27.34 3.52 28.94
C LYS A 348 -26.80 3.59 27.51
N ILE A 349 -25.47 3.70 27.34
CA ILE A 349 -24.85 3.74 26.02
C ILE A 349 -24.86 2.34 25.39
N TRP A 350 -24.67 1.30 26.20
CA TRP A 350 -24.64 -0.08 25.72
C TRP A 350 -26.01 -0.60 25.24
N SER A 351 -27.11 -0.12 25.82
CA SER A 351 -28.47 -0.46 25.32
C SER A 351 -28.78 0.09 23.94
N PHE A 352 -28.08 1.15 23.50
CA PHE A 352 -28.25 1.75 22.18
C PHE A 352 -27.53 0.97 21.07
N PHE A 353 -26.41 0.31 21.42
CA PHE A 353 -25.62 -0.49 20.46
C PHE A 353 -26.07 -1.97 20.39
N SER A 354 -26.72 -2.49 21.43
CA SER A 354 -27.18 -3.89 21.46
C SER A 354 -28.51 -4.14 20.71
N SER A 355 -29.28 -3.10 20.36
CA SER A 355 -30.62 -3.27 19.77
C SER A 355 -30.70 -3.26 18.23
N ARG A 356 -29.59 -3.29 17.49
CA ARG A 356 -29.60 -3.39 16.00
C ARG A 356 -29.20 -4.75 15.44
N GLY A 357 -28.92 -5.73 16.29
CA GLY A 357 -28.69 -7.12 15.89
C GLY A 357 -29.89 -8.02 16.19
N LYS A 358 -31.06 -7.75 15.60
CA LYS A 358 -32.19 -8.68 15.43
C LYS A 358 -33.33 -7.99 14.69
N LYS A 359 -33.29 -8.02 13.35
CA LYS A 359 -34.42 -8.30 12.46
C LYS A 359 -33.92 -8.52 11.06
#